data_AF-A0A3B8V1L9-F1
#
_entry.id   AF-A0A3B8V1L9-F1
#
_cell.length_a   1.000
_cell.length_b   1.000
_cell.length_c   1.000
_cell.angle_alpha   90.00
_cell.angle_beta   90.00
_cell.angle_gamma   90.00
#
_symmetry.space_group_name_H-M   'P 1'
#
loop_
_entity.id
_entity.type
_entity.pdbx_description
1 polymer ?
#
loop_
_entity_poly.entity_id
_entity_poly.type
_entity_poly.pdbx_seq_one_letter_code
_entity_poly.pdbx_strand_id
1 'polypeptide(L)'
;PASEAELPLPVSHVSALRAEVDEIDASLATPGKDSEKHAKTLRTTLVPAMERARAASDALEARIPAELWPLPTYAEMLLVGR
;
A
#
# COMPACT_ATOMS: atom_id res chain seq x y z
N PRO A 1 -25.00 13.47 -7.95
CA PRO A 1 -25.81 12.23 -8.04
C PRO A 1 -25.04 11.02 -8.60
N ALA A 2 -24.19 11.15 -9.63
CA ALA A 2 -23.34 10.05 -10.11
C ALA A 2 -22.09 9.80 -9.22
N SER A 3 -21.47 10.87 -8.69
CA SER A 3 -20.26 10.78 -7.87
C SER A 3 -20.45 10.09 -6.51
N GLU A 4 -21.63 10.23 -5.89
CA GLU A 4 -21.93 9.60 -4.59
C GLU A 4 -22.03 8.07 -4.68
N ALA A 5 -22.47 7.55 -5.83
CA ALA A 5 -22.56 6.12 -6.08
C ALA A 5 -21.19 5.45 -6.28
N GLU A 6 -20.15 6.23 -6.59
CA GLU A 6 -18.78 5.75 -6.82
C GLU A 6 -17.92 5.74 -5.54
N LEU A 7 -18.36 6.42 -4.47
CA LEU A 7 -17.70 6.49 -3.16
C LEU A 7 -17.38 5.14 -2.48
N PRO A 8 -18.18 4.06 -2.64
CA PRO A 8 -17.88 2.79 -1.97
C PRO A 8 -16.55 2.17 -2.38
N LEU A 9 -16.09 2.41 -3.62
CA LEU A 9 -14.87 1.80 -4.15
C LEU A 9 -13.60 2.40 -3.50
N PRO A 10 -13.38 3.72 -3.47
CA PRO A 10 -12.27 4.32 -2.74
C PRO A 10 -12.26 3.94 -1.25
N VAL A 11 -13.42 3.92 -0.59
CA VAL A 11 -13.51 3.55 0.84
C VAL A 11 -13.06 2.10 1.06
N SER A 12 -13.45 1.18 0.17
CA SER A 12 -12.98 -0.21 0.21
C SER A 12 -11.46 -0.30 0.05
N HIS A 13 -10.90 0.42 -0.91
CA HIS A 13 -9.44 0.42 -1.14
C HIS A 13 -8.66 1.04 0.03
N VAL A 14 -9.16 2.13 0.63
CA VAL A 14 -8.55 2.72 1.85
C VAL A 14 -8.63 1.74 3.02
N SER A 15 -9.74 1.04 3.18
CA SER A 15 -9.90 0.04 4.24
C SER A 15 -8.95 -1.15 4.06
N ALA A 16 -8.80 -1.63 2.81
CA ALA A 16 -7.83 -2.65 2.47
C ALA A 16 -6.40 -2.18 2.77
N LEU A 17 -6.02 -0.98 2.30
CA LEU A 17 -4.69 -0.42 2.56
C LEU A 17 -4.38 -0.34 4.06
N ARG A 18 -5.33 0.11 4.88
CA ARG A 18 -5.16 0.15 6.35
C ARG A 18 -4.92 -1.23 6.95
N ALA A 19 -5.71 -2.23 6.55
CA ALA A 19 -5.54 -3.58 7.04
C ALA A 19 -4.16 -4.17 6.68
N GLU A 20 -3.65 -3.90 5.47
CA GLU A 20 -2.32 -4.36 5.07
C GLU A 20 -1.20 -3.64 5.82
N VAL A 21 -1.35 -2.34 6.10
CA VAL A 21 -0.39 -1.59 6.93
C VAL A 21 -0.37 -2.12 8.37
N ASP A 22 -1.53 -2.41 8.95
CA ASP A 22 -1.61 -3.01 10.29
C ASP A 22 -0.90 -4.38 10.35
N GLU A 23 -1.03 -5.20 9.29
CA GLU A 23 -0.32 -6.48 9.18
C GLU A 23 1.20 -6.31 9.04
N ILE A 24 1.63 -5.32 8.26
CA ILE A 24 3.06 -4.94 8.13
C ILE A 24 3.61 -4.54 9.50
N ASP A 25 2.92 -3.65 10.22
CA ASP A 25 3.34 -3.19 11.54
C ASP A 25 3.41 -4.34 12.55
N ALA A 26 2.41 -5.23 12.55
CA ALA A 26 2.41 -6.43 13.39
C ALA A 26 3.58 -7.37 13.06
N SER A 27 3.90 -7.55 11.77
CA SER A 27 5.03 -8.37 11.34
C SER A 27 6.37 -7.79 11.75
N LEU A 28 6.50 -6.47 11.84
CA LEU A 28 7.73 -5.78 12.26
C LEU A 28 7.90 -5.73 13.78
N ALA A 29 6.79 -5.72 14.54
CA ALA A 29 6.81 -5.68 16.00
C ALA A 29 7.41 -6.93 16.68
N THR A 30 7.59 -8.03 15.94
CA THR A 30 8.14 -9.29 16.46
C THR A 30 9.53 -9.59 15.88
N PRO A 31 10.61 -8.97 16.40
CA PRO A 31 11.96 -9.31 15.97
C PRO A 31 12.28 -10.76 16.35
N GLY A 32 12.66 -11.57 15.35
CA GLY A 32 13.00 -12.97 15.58
C GLY A 32 14.34 -13.09 16.29
N LYS A 33 14.41 -13.89 17.36
CA LYS A 33 15.67 -14.20 18.06
C LYS A 33 16.68 -14.98 17.21
N ASP A 34 16.18 -15.65 16.18
CA ASP A 34 16.92 -16.45 15.21
C ASP A 34 16.82 -15.77 13.85
N SER A 35 17.96 -15.42 13.26
CA SER A 35 18.02 -14.64 12.04
C SER A 35 17.47 -15.39 10.82
N GLU A 36 17.65 -16.72 10.75
CA GLU A 36 17.12 -17.52 9.65
C GLU A 36 15.60 -17.61 9.72
N LYS A 37 15.04 -17.86 10.93
CA LYS A 37 13.59 -17.86 11.14
C LYS A 37 13.00 -16.48 10.87
N HIS A 38 13.65 -15.42 11.33
CA HIS A 38 13.21 -14.06 11.07
C HIS A 38 13.17 -13.76 9.58
N ALA A 39 14.24 -14.07 8.84
CA ALA A 39 14.29 -13.88 7.38
C ALA A 39 13.19 -14.66 6.65
N LYS A 40 12.88 -15.89 7.08
CA LYS A 40 11.75 -16.67 6.55
C LYS A 40 10.42 -15.97 6.80
N THR A 41 10.17 -15.49 8.03
CA THR A 41 8.96 -14.73 8.36
C THR A 41 8.83 -13.46 7.51
N LEU A 42 9.91 -12.68 7.35
CA LEU A 42 9.89 -11.50 6.49
C LEU A 42 9.50 -11.88 5.05
N ARG A 43 10.08 -12.95 4.51
CA ARG A 43 9.77 -13.41 3.15
C ARG A 43 8.32 -13.91 3.00
N THR A 44 7.80 -14.66 3.98
CA THR A 44 6.50 -15.34 3.84
C THR A 44 5.32 -14.53 4.35
N THR A 45 5.57 -13.49 5.14
CA THR A 45 4.52 -12.68 5.77
C THR A 45 4.65 -11.20 5.39
N LEU A 46 5.78 -10.57 5.72
CA LEU A 46 5.98 -9.14 5.48
C LEU A 46 5.92 -8.78 3.99
N VAL A 47 6.72 -9.46 3.15
CA VAL A 47 6.80 -9.14 1.72
C VAL A 47 5.43 -9.30 1.02
N PRO A 48 4.67 -10.39 1.22
CA PRO A 48 3.31 -10.48 0.68
C PRO A 48 2.36 -9.38 1.18
N ALA A 49 2.43 -8.98 2.46
CA ALA A 49 1.61 -7.87 2.97
C ALA A 49 1.99 -6.54 2.30
N MET A 50 3.29 -6.29 2.08
CA MET A 50 3.77 -5.12 1.32
C MET A 50 3.27 -5.12 -0.14
N GLU A 51 3.20 -6.28 -0.79
CA GLU A 51 2.66 -6.40 -2.15
C GLU A 51 1.17 -6.05 -2.19
N ARG A 52 0.39 -6.51 -1.20
CA ARG A 52 -1.04 -6.16 -1.09
C ARG A 52 -1.26 -4.69 -0.76
N ALA A 53 -0.46 -4.11 0.13
CA ALA A 53 -0.46 -2.67 0.41
C ALA A 53 -0.15 -1.84 -0.86
N ARG A 54 0.83 -2.28 -1.66
CA ARG A 54 1.12 -1.66 -2.97
C ARG A 54 -0.09 -1.75 -3.90
N ALA A 55 -0.69 -2.94 -4.09
CA ALA A 55 -1.83 -3.10 -4.97
C ALA A 55 -3.04 -2.23 -4.57
N ALA A 56 -3.31 -2.08 -3.26
CA ALA A 56 -4.34 -1.18 -2.76
C ALA A 56 -4.02 0.29 -3.03
N SER A 57 -2.74 0.69 -2.87
CA SER A 57 -2.26 2.05 -3.15
C SER A 57 -2.35 2.38 -4.65
N ASP A 58 -1.90 1.49 -5.53
CA ASP A 58 -1.96 1.67 -6.99
C ASP A 58 -3.42 1.82 -7.47
N ALA A 59 -4.35 1.08 -6.86
CA ALA A 59 -5.77 1.18 -7.16
C ALA A 59 -6.37 2.53 -6.73
N LEU A 60 -5.86 3.13 -5.65
CA LEU A 60 -6.22 4.46 -5.18
C LEU A 60 -5.62 5.56 -6.07
N GLU A 61 -4.34 5.45 -6.44
CA GLU A 61 -3.64 6.40 -7.31
C GLU A 61 -4.38 6.58 -8.64
N ALA A 62 -4.85 5.48 -9.25
CA ALA A 62 -5.59 5.54 -10.52
C ALA A 62 -6.96 6.25 -10.45
N ARG A 63 -7.46 6.55 -9.25
CA ARG A 63 -8.82 7.09 -9.02
C ARG A 63 -8.82 8.45 -8.33
N ILE A 64 -7.80 8.75 -7.54
CA ILE A 64 -7.67 10.01 -6.85
C ILE A 64 -7.10 11.04 -7.84
N PRO A 65 -7.67 12.27 -7.92
CA PRO A 65 -7.09 13.34 -8.71
C PRO A 65 -5.62 13.56 -8.36
N ALA A 66 -4.75 13.74 -9.36
CA ALA A 66 -3.30 13.85 -9.17
C ALA A 66 -2.91 14.96 -8.19
N GLU A 67 -3.63 16.09 -8.18
CA GLU A 67 -3.43 17.20 -7.24
C GLU A 67 -3.70 16.87 -5.76
N LEU A 68 -4.43 15.77 -5.49
CA LEU A 68 -4.78 15.31 -4.15
C LEU A 68 -3.96 14.08 -3.71
N TRP A 69 -3.22 13.46 -4.62
CA TRP A 69 -2.38 12.31 -4.30
C TRP A 69 -1.12 12.79 -3.55
N PRO A 70 -0.79 12.23 -2.38
CA PRO A 70 0.25 12.78 -1.51
C PRO A 70 1.68 12.48 -1.98
N LEU A 71 1.84 11.61 -2.98
CA LEU A 71 3.13 11.22 -3.53
C LEU A 71 3.25 11.72 -4.97
N PRO A 72 4.47 12.04 -5.44
CA PRO A 72 4.67 12.28 -6.86
C PRO A 72 4.25 11.05 -7.67
N THR A 73 3.60 11.27 -8.80
CA THR A 73 3.30 10.22 -9.76
C THR A 73 4.57 9.59 -10.31
N TYR A 74 4.48 8.37 -10.83
CA TYR A 74 5.62 7.70 -11.46
C TYR A 74 6.21 8.51 -12.63
N ALA A 75 5.38 9.23 -13.39
CA ALA A 75 5.83 10.10 -14.45
C ALA A 75 6.68 11.26 -13.90
N GLU A 76 6.23 11.90 -12.83
CA GLU A 76 6.98 12.96 -12.15
C GLU A 76 8.29 12.44 -11.57
N MET A 77 8.30 11.24 -10.99
CA MET A 77 9.52 10.64 -10.44
C MET A 77 10.55 10.23 -11.50
N LEU A 78 10.11 9.62 -12.61
CA LEU A 78 11.00 9.04 -13.62
C LEU A 78 11.40 10.03 -14.71
N LEU A 79 10.66 11.12 -14.89
CA LEU A 79 10.90 12.12 -15.94
C LEU A 79 11.43 13.46 -15.40
N VAL A 80 11.87 13.51 -14.14
CA VAL A 80 12.55 14.71 -13.58
C VAL A 80 13.70 15.11 -14.52
N GLY A 81 13.58 16.31 -15.11
CA GLY A 81 14.62 16.89 -15.97
C GLY A 81 14.46 16.68 -17.47
N ARG A 82 13.29 16.20 -17.94
CA ARG A 82 12.92 16.25 -19.36
C ARG A 82 11.92 17.37 -19.66
#